data_AF-A0A848ZBB5-F1
#
_entry.id   AF-A0A848ZBB5-F1
#
_cell.length_a   1.000
_cell.length_b   1.000
_cell.length_c   1.000
_cell.angle_alpha   90.00
_cell.angle_beta   90.00
_cell.angle_gamma   90.00
#
_symmetry.space_group_name_H-M   'P 1'
#
loop_
_entity.id
_entity.type
_entity.pdbx_description
1 polymer ?
#
loop_
_entity_poly.entity_id
_entity_poly.type
_entity_poly.pdbx_seq_one_letter_code
_entity_poly.pdbx_strand_id
1 'polypeptide(L)'
;MTDEIGPKAPAPGPDSDGPTGLIDSVDAVLAVLLIVLCGSLYALTSDFPVPGAFLGENVLPEQFPRLLLVTIGVLSMLLPLEHRLELERWPLIRKSRSAPIGAGTFTTIGFLILLVVAAEWVGTILTIFLAATGLPLLWGERRWLLILTYSVLFTGLVTYVFSIVLGVYFEPGVLGLSLR
;
A
#
# COMPACT_ATOMS: atom_id res chain seq x y z
N MET A 1 -34.23 -45.42 -13.05
CA MET A 1 -33.32 -46.26 -12.25
C MET A 1 -32.01 -45.50 -12.19
N THR A 2 -31.72 -45.06 -10.97
CA THR A 2 -30.64 -44.17 -10.55
C THR A 2 -29.27 -44.86 -10.54
N ASP A 3 -28.26 -44.03 -10.26
CA ASP A 3 -26.94 -44.33 -9.72
C ASP A 3 -25.79 -44.49 -10.72
N GLU A 4 -24.97 -43.43 -10.82
CA GLU A 4 -23.51 -43.51 -10.65
C GLU A 4 -23.06 -42.12 -10.16
N ILE A 5 -22.83 -42.06 -8.86
CA ILE A 5 -22.49 -40.91 -8.04
C ILE A 5 -21.03 -40.55 -8.31
N GLY A 6 -20.79 -39.39 -8.94
CA GLY A 6 -19.47 -38.77 -9.02
C GLY A 6 -18.84 -38.60 -7.62
N PRO A 7 -17.51 -38.53 -7.50
CA PRO A 7 -16.81 -38.62 -6.23
C PRO A 7 -17.38 -37.63 -5.22
N LYS A 8 -18.06 -38.20 -4.21
CA LYS A 8 -18.62 -37.50 -3.06
C LYS A 8 -17.51 -36.64 -2.45
N ALA A 9 -17.70 -35.32 -2.44
CA ALA A 9 -16.82 -34.40 -1.74
C ALA A 9 -16.58 -34.95 -0.32
N PRO A 10 -15.32 -34.98 0.15
CA PRO A 10 -15.02 -35.51 1.46
C PRO A 10 -15.88 -34.78 2.49
N ALA A 11 -16.56 -35.54 3.35
CA ALA A 11 -17.35 -34.98 4.44
C ALA A 11 -16.47 -34.01 5.25
N PRO A 12 -17.00 -32.86 5.68
CA PRO A 12 -16.25 -31.94 6.54
C PRO A 12 -15.79 -32.72 7.77
N GLY A 13 -14.47 -32.75 7.99
CA GLY A 13 -13.88 -33.36 9.18
C GLY A 13 -14.37 -32.67 10.45
N PRO A 14 -14.23 -33.32 11.62
CA PRO A 14 -14.69 -32.80 12.92
C PRO A 14 -13.98 -31.51 13.36
N ASP A 15 -12.98 -31.05 12.60
CA ASP A 15 -12.24 -29.80 12.79
C ASP A 15 -12.79 -28.68 11.90
N SER A 16 -14.05 -28.77 11.49
CA SER A 16 -14.79 -27.61 11.00
C SER A 16 -15.07 -26.69 12.20
N ASP A 17 -14.03 -26.01 12.67
CA ASP A 17 -14.17 -24.72 13.35
C ASP A 17 -14.76 -23.76 12.31
N GLY A 18 -16.07 -23.92 12.09
CA GLY A 18 -16.90 -22.85 11.59
C GLY A 18 -16.73 -21.68 12.57
N PRO A 19 -16.57 -20.45 12.07
CA PRO A 19 -16.28 -19.30 12.90
C PRO A 19 -17.44 -19.12 13.86
N THR A 20 -17.21 -19.49 15.11
CA THR A 20 -18.21 -19.50 16.18
C THR A 20 -18.27 -18.14 16.88
N GLY A 21 -17.55 -17.14 16.36
CA GLY A 21 -17.47 -15.78 16.89
C GLY A 21 -17.89 -14.72 15.88
N LEU A 22 -18.36 -13.57 16.38
CA LEU A 22 -18.69 -12.39 15.58
C LEU A 22 -17.48 -11.81 14.81
N ILE A 23 -16.26 -12.18 15.21
CA ILE A 23 -15.00 -11.56 14.82
C ILE A 23 -13.96 -12.67 14.61
N ASP A 24 -13.22 -12.64 13.50
CA ASP A 24 -12.05 -13.50 13.32
C ASP A 24 -10.87 -12.98 14.18
N SER A 25 -10.34 -13.82 15.06
CA SER A 25 -9.33 -13.43 16.04
C SER A 25 -8.00 -13.04 15.40
N VAL A 26 -7.62 -13.64 14.26
CA VAL A 26 -6.37 -13.33 13.57
C VAL A 26 -6.47 -11.96 12.92
N ASP A 27 -7.58 -11.71 12.23
CA ASP A 27 -7.82 -10.42 11.57
C ASP A 27 -8.07 -9.29 12.55
N ALA A 28 -8.68 -9.58 13.70
CA ALA A 28 -8.80 -8.63 14.80
C ALA A 28 -7.45 -8.22 15.36
N VAL A 29 -6.53 -9.16 15.58
CA VAL A 29 -5.17 -8.86 16.05
C VAL A 29 -4.42 -8.00 15.02
N LEU A 30 -4.52 -8.35 13.73
CA LEU A 30 -3.91 -7.56 12.65
C LEU A 30 -4.50 -6.14 12.58
N ALA A 31 -5.81 -6.00 12.68
CA ALA A 31 -6.48 -4.70 12.69
C ALA A 31 -6.05 -3.84 13.89
N VAL A 32 -5.99 -4.41 15.09
CA VAL A 32 -5.48 -3.71 16.27
C VAL A 32 -4.04 -3.27 16.07
N LEU A 33 -3.17 -4.15 15.54
CA LEU A 33 -1.78 -3.81 15.27
C LEU A 33 -1.65 -2.68 14.24
N LEU A 34 -2.43 -2.72 13.16
CA LEU A 34 -2.46 -1.67 12.15
C LEU A 34 -2.99 -0.34 12.71
N ILE A 35 -4.03 -0.37 13.56
CA ILE A 35 -4.57 0.83 14.21
C ILE A 35 -3.55 1.43 15.17
N VAL A 36 -2.88 0.61 16.00
CA VAL A 36 -1.83 1.08 16.91
C VAL A 36 -0.67 1.70 16.12
N LEU A 37 -0.24 1.05 15.04
CA LEU A 37 0.81 1.57 14.16
C LEU A 37 0.39 2.90 13.51
N CYS A 38 -0.81 2.96 12.93
CA CYS A 38 -1.33 4.17 12.30
C CYS A 38 -1.47 5.31 13.30
N GLY A 39 -1.98 5.04 14.52
CA GLY A 39 -2.09 6.03 15.59
C GLY A 39 -0.73 6.53 16.08
N SER A 40 0.27 5.64 16.16
CA SER A 40 1.65 6.02 16.51
C SER A 40 2.27 6.91 15.44
N LEU A 41 2.14 6.54 14.16
CA LEU A 41 2.60 7.36 13.04
C LEU A 41 1.85 8.71 12.98
N TYR A 42 0.55 8.71 13.25
CA TYR A 42 -0.26 9.92 13.31
C TYR A 42 0.24 10.87 14.39
N ALA A 43 0.60 10.35 15.57
CA ALA A 43 1.21 11.16 16.62
C ALA A 43 2.51 11.83 16.16
N LEU A 44 3.38 11.09 15.46
CA LEU A 44 4.64 11.62 14.90
C LEU A 44 4.42 12.73 13.85
N THR A 45 3.30 12.72 13.12
CA THR A 45 2.97 13.82 12.20
C THR A 45 2.67 15.15 12.90
N SER A 46 2.51 15.15 14.23
CA SER A 46 2.26 16.38 15.00
C SER A 46 3.54 17.17 15.27
N ASP A 47 4.70 16.55 15.10
CA ASP A 47 6.01 17.17 15.29
C ASP A 47 6.55 17.84 14.02
N PHE A 48 5.77 17.84 12.93
CA PHE A 48 6.20 18.47 11.69
C PHE A 48 6.25 19.99 11.86
N PRO A 49 7.30 20.65 11.33
CA PRO A 49 7.43 22.09 11.44
C PRO A 49 6.32 22.77 10.63
N VAL A 50 5.63 23.73 11.25
CA VAL A 50 4.68 24.61 10.54
C VAL A 50 5.44 25.28 9.40
N PRO A 51 5.01 25.12 8.14
CA PRO A 51 5.66 25.78 7.04
C PRO A 51 5.81 27.27 7.24
N GLY A 52 7.01 27.80 7.02
CA GLY A 52 7.18 29.23 6.78
C GLY A 52 6.30 29.65 5.60
N ALA A 53 5.86 30.92 5.60
CA ALA A 53 4.88 31.53 4.69
C ALA A 53 5.13 31.38 3.15
N PHE A 54 6.14 30.62 2.74
CA PHE A 54 6.46 30.24 1.36
C PHE A 54 5.73 28.97 0.87
N LEU A 55 5.19 28.14 1.76
CA LEU A 55 4.23 27.10 1.40
C LEU A 55 2.84 27.72 1.52
N GLY A 56 2.27 28.14 0.39
CA GLY A 56 0.94 28.76 0.35
C GLY A 56 -0.13 27.91 1.02
N GLU A 57 -1.31 28.49 1.25
CA GLU A 57 -2.48 27.92 1.95
C GLU A 57 -3.02 26.59 1.39
N ASN A 58 -2.35 25.96 0.42
CA ASN A 58 -2.78 24.73 -0.23
C ASN A 58 -2.09 23.52 0.41
N VAL A 59 -2.82 22.90 1.33
CA VAL A 59 -2.54 21.63 2.02
C VAL A 59 -1.27 21.66 2.88
N LEU A 60 -1.44 21.75 4.20
CA LEU A 60 -0.33 21.65 5.14
C LEU A 60 0.37 20.29 4.94
N PRO A 61 1.72 20.20 5.01
CA PRO A 61 2.48 18.96 4.81
C PRO A 61 2.02 17.80 5.71
N GLU A 62 1.42 18.12 6.85
CA GLU A 62 0.85 17.18 7.81
C GLU A 62 -0.48 16.57 7.38
N GLN A 63 -1.28 17.28 6.58
CA GLN A 63 -2.65 16.88 6.27
C GLN A 63 -2.71 15.65 5.36
N PHE A 64 -1.80 15.57 4.38
CA PHE A 64 -1.78 14.46 3.44
C PHE A 64 -1.45 13.12 4.13
N PRO A 65 -0.36 13.00 4.91
CA PRO A 65 -0.07 11.78 5.68
C PRO A 65 -1.19 11.42 6.67
N ARG A 66 -1.76 12.41 7.37
CA ARG A 66 -2.86 12.17 8.32
C ARG A 66 -4.09 11.59 7.65
N LEU A 67 -4.50 12.12 6.49
CA LEU A 67 -5.65 11.61 5.74
C LEU A 67 -5.42 10.17 5.27
N LEU A 68 -4.22 9.87 4.80
CA LEU A 68 -3.82 8.52 4.40
C LEU A 68 -3.85 7.55 5.60
N LEU A 69 -3.28 7.93 6.75
CA LEU A 69 -3.28 7.12 7.98
C LEU A 69 -4.70 6.87 8.52
N VAL A 70 -5.55 7.90 8.53
CA VAL A 70 -6.97 7.75 8.91
C VAL A 70 -7.68 6.81 7.97
N THR A 71 -7.45 6.93 6.66
CA THR A 71 -8.05 6.04 5.65
C THR A 71 -7.61 4.59 5.86
N ILE A 72 -6.31 4.34 6.06
CA ILE A 72 -5.80 3.00 6.37
C ILE A 72 -6.40 2.48 7.67
N GLY A 73 -6.49 3.30 8.72
CA GLY A 73 -7.10 2.92 10.00
C GLY A 73 -8.56 2.50 9.85
N VAL A 74 -9.35 3.28 9.10
CA VAL A 74 -10.76 2.97 8.81
C VAL A 74 -10.89 1.68 8.00
N LEU A 75 -10.08 1.50 6.94
CA LEU A 75 -10.08 0.26 6.16
C LEU A 75 -9.62 -0.94 6.99
N SER A 76 -8.67 -0.77 7.90
CA SER A 76 -8.18 -1.84 8.79
C SER A 76 -9.28 -2.33 9.73
N MET A 77 -10.21 -1.46 10.12
CA MET A 77 -11.35 -1.84 10.95
C MET A 77 -12.35 -2.76 10.21
N LEU A 78 -12.31 -2.78 8.87
CA LEU A 78 -13.10 -3.69 8.05
C LEU A 78 -12.50 -5.10 7.96
N LEU A 79 -11.20 -5.28 8.23
CA LEU A 79 -10.54 -6.60 8.20
C LEU A 79 -11.24 -7.66 9.09
N PRO A 80 -11.51 -7.41 10.39
CA PRO A 80 -12.19 -8.40 11.23
C PRO A 80 -13.64 -8.70 10.78
N LEU A 81 -14.21 -7.85 9.92
CA LEU A 81 -15.55 -8.00 9.35
C LEU A 81 -15.56 -8.70 7.98
N GLU A 82 -14.39 -8.94 7.37
CA GLU A 82 -14.24 -9.51 6.03
C GLU A 82 -14.94 -10.88 5.93
N HIS A 83 -14.88 -11.68 6.99
CA HIS A 83 -15.58 -12.97 7.07
C HIS A 83 -17.10 -12.86 6.80
N ARG A 84 -17.73 -11.74 7.17
CA ARG A 84 -19.18 -11.51 6.94
C ARG A 84 -19.48 -10.87 5.59
N LEU A 85 -18.55 -10.09 5.06
CA LEU A 85 -18.73 -9.40 3.77
C LEU A 85 -18.51 -10.36 2.59
N GLU A 86 -17.59 -11.31 2.72
CA GLU A 86 -17.23 -12.24 1.65
C GLU A 86 -17.26 -13.72 2.12
N LEU A 87 -18.44 -14.18 2.55
CA LEU A 87 -18.64 -15.56 3.04
C LEU A 87 -18.18 -16.66 2.06
N GLU A 88 -18.36 -16.46 0.75
CA GLU A 88 -17.94 -17.44 -0.28
C GLU A 88 -16.42 -17.48 -0.50
N ARG A 89 -15.72 -16.35 -0.31
CA ARG A 89 -14.28 -16.23 -0.60
C ARG A 89 -13.40 -16.44 0.63
N TRP A 90 -13.97 -16.33 1.82
CA TRP A 90 -13.29 -16.53 3.10
C TRP A 90 -12.36 -17.76 3.18
N PRO A 91 -12.77 -18.99 2.79
CA PRO A 91 -11.88 -20.15 2.87
C PRO A 91 -10.68 -20.05 1.93
N LEU A 92 -10.82 -19.36 0.78
CA LEU A 92 -9.73 -19.11 -0.16
C LEU A 92 -8.76 -18.05 0.37
N ILE A 93 -9.29 -16.99 0.99
CA ILE A 93 -8.51 -15.91 1.62
C ILE A 93 -7.65 -16.50 2.75
N ARG A 94 -8.23 -17.29 3.65
CA ARG A 94 -7.51 -17.92 4.75
C ARG A 94 -6.41 -18.87 4.26
N LYS A 95 -6.68 -19.65 3.20
CA LYS A 95 -5.68 -20.53 2.57
C LYS A 95 -4.56 -19.75 1.88
N SER A 96 -4.87 -18.59 1.29
CA SER A 96 -3.86 -17.73 0.68
C SER A 96 -2.97 -17.06 1.72
N ARG A 97 -3.51 -16.71 2.90
CA ARG A 97 -2.76 -16.11 4.02
C ARG A 97 -1.76 -17.08 4.66
N SER A 98 -2.04 -18.38 4.62
CA SER A 98 -1.12 -19.41 5.12
C SER A 98 -0.06 -19.82 4.10
N ALA A 99 -0.15 -19.35 2.85
CA ALA A 99 0.87 -19.61 1.85
C ALA A 99 2.17 -18.83 2.20
N PRO A 100 3.35 -19.45 2.00
CA PRO A 100 4.61 -18.75 2.23
C PRO A 100 4.74 -17.54 1.30
N ILE A 101 5.23 -16.43 1.84
CA ILE A 101 5.47 -15.21 1.07
C ILE A 101 6.58 -15.50 0.04
N GLY A 102 6.31 -15.19 -1.23
CA GLY A 102 7.27 -15.38 -2.31
C GLY A 102 8.52 -14.52 -2.12
N ALA A 103 9.69 -15.05 -2.52
CA ALA A 103 10.97 -14.35 -2.39
C ALA A 103 11.00 -12.99 -3.11
N GLY A 104 10.25 -12.83 -4.21
CA GLY A 104 10.12 -11.55 -4.94
C GLY A 104 9.37 -10.45 -4.17
N THR A 105 8.59 -10.81 -3.15
CA THR A 105 7.94 -9.81 -2.29
C THR A 105 8.98 -9.14 -1.40
N PHE A 106 9.94 -9.90 -0.86
CA PHE A 106 11.01 -9.34 -0.03
C PHE A 106 11.94 -8.40 -0.81
N THR A 107 12.23 -8.70 -2.08
CA THR A 107 13.01 -7.80 -2.93
C THR A 107 12.26 -6.48 -3.16
N THR A 108 10.95 -6.55 -3.38
CA THR A 108 10.11 -5.35 -3.55
C THR A 108 10.04 -4.53 -2.26
N ILE A 109 9.88 -5.17 -1.10
CA ILE A 109 9.90 -4.50 0.21
C ILE A 109 11.24 -3.79 0.41
N GLY A 110 12.36 -4.49 0.19
CA GLY A 110 13.70 -3.91 0.34
C GLY A 110 13.92 -2.72 -0.60
N PHE A 111 13.47 -2.83 -1.85
CA PHE A 111 13.53 -1.74 -2.82
C PHE A 111 12.73 -0.52 -2.38
N LEU A 112 11.49 -0.71 -1.92
CA LEU A 112 10.64 0.39 -1.46
C LEU A 112 11.22 1.07 -0.22
N ILE A 113 11.72 0.31 0.75
CA ILE A 113 12.39 0.87 1.93
C ILE A 113 13.62 1.69 1.52
N LEU A 114 14.48 1.12 0.66
CA LEU A 114 15.67 1.80 0.16
C LEU A 114 15.30 3.10 -0.55
N LEU A 115 14.27 3.06 -1.40
CA LEU A 115 13.79 4.20 -2.16
C LEU A 115 13.24 5.31 -1.25
N VAL A 116 12.51 4.97 -0.19
CA VAL A 116 12.02 5.93 0.80
C VAL A 116 13.17 6.56 1.59
N VAL A 117 14.13 5.76 2.07
CA VAL A 117 15.29 6.28 2.80
C VAL A 117 16.17 7.17 1.91
N ALA A 118 16.32 6.81 0.64
CA ALA A 118 17.09 7.60 -0.33
C ALA A 118 16.32 8.82 -0.86
N ALA A 119 15.01 8.94 -0.61
CA ALA A 119 14.16 9.96 -1.24
C ALA A 119 14.62 11.38 -0.92
N GLU A 120 15.05 11.64 0.32
CA GLU A 120 15.55 12.95 0.76
C GLU A 120 16.82 13.37 -0.02
N TRP A 121 17.68 12.41 -0.34
CA TRP A 121 18.92 12.66 -1.09
C TRP A 121 18.66 12.78 -2.59
N VAL A 122 17.76 11.94 -3.11
CA VAL A 122 17.49 11.82 -4.54
C VAL A 122 16.55 12.93 -5.04
N GLY A 123 15.66 13.41 -4.18
CA GLY A 123 14.61 14.37 -4.52
C GLY A 123 13.35 13.69 -5.05
N THR A 124 12.21 14.39 -4.95
CA THR A 124 10.89 13.78 -5.16
C THR A 124 10.66 13.30 -6.59
N ILE A 125 11.05 14.11 -7.59
CA ILE A 125 10.83 13.79 -9.02
C ILE A 125 11.59 12.51 -9.41
N LEU A 126 12.86 12.41 -9.01
CA LEU A 126 13.68 11.24 -9.30
C LEU A 126 13.21 10.01 -8.50
N THR A 127 12.75 10.19 -7.27
CA THR A 127 12.15 9.11 -6.47
C THR A 127 10.92 8.53 -7.16
N ILE A 128 10.03 9.38 -7.68
CA ILE A 128 8.85 8.94 -8.46
C ILE A 128 9.29 8.18 -9.72
N PHE A 129 10.28 8.71 -10.45
CA PHE A 129 10.80 8.06 -11.66
C PHE A 129 11.45 6.69 -11.38
N LEU A 130 12.24 6.59 -10.31
CA LEU A 130 12.87 5.35 -9.87
C LEU A 130 11.82 4.35 -9.41
N ALA A 131 10.79 4.77 -8.69
CA ALA A 131 9.69 3.89 -8.29
C ALA A 131 8.92 3.38 -9.52
N ALA A 132 8.57 4.27 -10.44
CA ALA A 132 7.86 3.95 -11.68
C ALA A 132 8.64 3.00 -12.59
N THR A 133 9.98 3.04 -12.56
CA THR A 133 10.85 2.17 -13.36
C THR A 133 11.23 0.88 -12.64
N GLY A 134 11.57 0.98 -11.35
CA GLY A 134 12.08 -0.13 -10.55
C GLY A 134 11.02 -1.17 -10.21
N LEU A 135 9.77 -0.75 -9.95
CA LEU A 135 8.69 -1.69 -9.68
C LEU A 135 8.38 -2.62 -10.86
N PRO A 136 8.14 -2.12 -12.10
CA PRO A 136 7.97 -2.99 -13.27
C PRO A 136 9.15 -3.93 -13.51
N LEU A 137 10.38 -3.44 -13.29
CA LEU A 137 11.60 -4.23 -13.48
C LEU A 137 11.71 -5.36 -12.45
N LEU A 138 11.38 -5.09 -11.18
CA LEU A 138 11.35 -6.09 -10.10
C LEU A 138 10.25 -7.13 -10.32
N TRP A 139 9.17 -6.79 -11.02
CA TRP A 139 8.12 -7.71 -11.41
C TRP A 139 8.44 -8.52 -12.68
N GLY A 140 9.63 -8.33 -13.26
CA GLY A 140 10.13 -9.12 -14.38
C GLY A 140 9.64 -8.66 -15.75
N GLU A 141 9.02 -7.49 -15.85
CA GLU A 141 8.65 -6.91 -17.14
C GLU A 141 9.94 -6.52 -17.90
N ARG A 142 10.13 -7.07 -19.10
CA ARG A 142 11.34 -6.85 -19.93
C ARG A 142 11.12 -5.89 -21.09
N ARG A 143 9.94 -5.27 -21.19
CA ARG A 143 9.60 -4.32 -22.26
C ARG A 143 10.17 -2.93 -21.96
N TRP A 144 11.48 -2.79 -22.11
CA TRP A 144 12.22 -1.57 -21.79
C TRP A 144 11.64 -0.29 -22.40
N LEU A 145 11.21 -0.33 -23.68
CA LEU A 145 10.58 0.83 -24.34
C LEU A 145 9.26 1.25 -23.69
N LEU A 146 8.45 0.28 -23.29
CA LEU A 146 7.14 0.52 -22.68
C LEU A 146 7.32 1.01 -21.24
N ILE A 147 8.27 0.44 -20.49
CA ILE A 147 8.65 0.90 -19.15
C ILE A 147 9.17 2.32 -19.21
N LEU A 148 10.10 2.63 -20.12
CA LEU A 148 10.67 3.98 -20.23
C LEU A 148 9.59 5.01 -20.57
N THR A 149 8.72 4.69 -21.54
CA THR A 149 7.60 5.57 -21.92
C THR A 149 6.64 5.78 -20.75
N TYR A 150 6.27 4.69 -20.06
CA TYR A 150 5.42 4.74 -18.87
C TYR A 150 6.05 5.59 -17.77
N SER A 151 7.31 5.34 -17.40
CA SER A 151 7.98 6.08 -16.32
C SER A 151 8.07 7.57 -16.63
N VAL A 152 8.47 7.94 -17.85
CA VAL A 152 8.57 9.36 -18.24
C VAL A 152 7.20 10.03 -18.25
N LEU A 153 6.20 9.38 -18.85
CA LEU A 153 4.85 9.94 -18.98
C LEU A 153 4.15 10.02 -17.62
N PHE A 154 4.27 8.98 -16.80
CA PHE A 154 3.70 8.91 -15.47
C PHE A 154 4.36 9.92 -14.53
N THR A 155 5.69 9.95 -14.45
CA THR A 155 6.40 10.95 -13.64
C THR A 155 6.05 12.35 -14.10
N GLY A 156 6.07 12.63 -15.41
CA GLY A 156 5.69 13.94 -15.94
C GLY A 156 4.26 14.35 -15.59
N LEU A 157 3.30 13.41 -15.69
CA LEU A 157 1.90 13.67 -15.38
C LEU A 157 1.66 13.87 -13.88
N VAL A 158 2.29 13.06 -13.03
CA VAL A 158 2.23 13.24 -11.57
C VAL A 158 2.85 14.58 -11.18
N THR A 159 4.03 14.90 -11.69
CA THR A 159 4.67 16.19 -11.42
C THR A 159 3.80 17.35 -11.92
N TYR A 160 3.19 17.24 -13.10
CA TYR A 160 2.27 18.25 -13.62
C TYR A 160 1.06 18.48 -12.72
N VAL A 161 0.38 17.40 -12.31
CA VAL A 161 -0.79 17.48 -11.44
C VAL A 161 -0.41 18.10 -10.09
N PHE A 162 0.66 17.62 -9.47
CA PHE A 162 1.03 18.11 -8.15
C PHE A 162 1.61 19.52 -8.16
N SER A 163 2.44 19.87 -9.13
CA SER A 163 3.04 21.22 -9.24
C SER A 163 2.03 22.25 -9.74
N ILE A 164 1.33 21.98 -10.85
CA ILE A 164 0.48 23.00 -11.49
C ILE A 164 -0.96 22.97 -10.97
N VAL A 165 -1.54 21.78 -10.78
CA VAL A 165 -2.95 21.67 -10.37
C VAL A 165 -3.10 21.84 -8.86
N LEU A 166 -2.20 21.24 -8.07
CA LEU A 166 -2.27 21.29 -6.61
C LEU A 166 -1.33 22.35 -5.98
N GLY A 167 -0.34 22.87 -6.72
CA GLY A 167 0.60 23.86 -6.19
C GLY A 167 1.59 23.31 -5.14
N VAL A 168 1.83 22.00 -5.15
CA VAL A 168 2.69 21.31 -4.18
C VAL A 168 4.16 21.49 -4.56
N TYR A 169 4.96 21.94 -3.59
CA TYR A 169 6.40 22.08 -3.74
C TYR A 169 7.09 20.71 -3.69
N PHE A 170 7.94 20.45 -4.69
CA PHE A 170 8.79 19.26 -4.71
C PHE A 170 10.17 19.58 -4.17
N GLU A 171 10.67 18.76 -3.25
CA GLU A 171 12.02 18.91 -2.73
C GLU A 171 13.04 18.65 -3.85
N PRO A 172 13.85 19.65 -4.22
CA PRO A 172 14.99 19.41 -5.08
C PRO A 172 15.98 18.60 -4.25
N GLY A 173 16.20 17.34 -4.62
CA GLY A 173 17.24 16.52 -4.00
C GLY A 173 18.62 17.15 -4.20
N VAL A 174 19.67 16.40 -3.88
CA VAL A 174 21.08 16.83 -3.99
C VAL A 174 21.44 17.33 -5.41
N LEU A 175 20.64 16.94 -6.41
CA LEU A 175 20.78 17.34 -7.82
C LEU A 175 20.13 18.68 -8.18
N GLY A 176 19.46 19.37 -7.25
CA GLY A 176 18.94 20.73 -7.46
C GLY A 176 17.77 20.84 -8.46
N LEU A 177 17.17 19.71 -8.86
CA LEU A 177 16.05 19.68 -9.80
C LEU A 177 14.76 20.15 -9.09
N SER A 178 14.46 21.44 -9.17
CA SER A 178 13.17 22.01 -8.77
C SER A 178 12.38 22.44 -10.00
N LEU A 179 11.11 22.04 -10.05
CA LEU A 179 10.10 22.63 -10.94
C LEU A 179 9.19 23.49 -10.07
N ARG A 180 8.96 24.71 -10.53
CA ARG A 180 8.21 25.75 -9.83
C ARG A 180 6.71 25.59 -10.03
#